data_AF-A0A9P1EFH5-F1
#
_entry.id   AF-A0A9P1EFH5-F1
#
_cell.length_a   1.000
_cell.length_b   1.000
_cell.length_c   1.000
_cell.angle_alpha   90.00
_cell.angle_beta   90.00
_cell.angle_gamma   90.00
#
_symmetry.space_group_name_H-M   'P 1'
#
loop_
_entity.id
_entity.type
_entity.pdbx_description
1 polymer ?
#
loop_
_entity_poly.entity_id
_entity_poly.type
_entity_poly.pdbx_seq_one_letter_code
_entity_poly.pdbx_strand_id
1 'polypeptide(L)'
;MLISINLYLTMSFIFYFRSIKNSKKKCNLLDISGSGKIVAEGHWSSSDPNQLVHFVPLGPNAMRVWVDMPSIPDALLWRPTSELECIKDAVGTTIAWPSKKVVVL
;
A
#
# COMPACT_ATOMS: atom_id res chain seq x y z
N MET A 1 22.76 -11.40 -17.95
CA MET A 1 21.75 -11.70 -16.92
C MET A 1 21.53 -10.53 -15.94
N LEU A 2 22.58 -9.92 -15.38
CA LEU A 2 22.46 -8.75 -14.48
C LEU A 2 21.85 -7.49 -15.14
N ILE A 3 22.12 -7.28 -16.43
CA ILE A 3 21.61 -6.13 -17.21
C ILE A 3 20.07 -6.18 -17.32
N SER A 4 19.48 -7.36 -17.51
CA SER A 4 18.02 -7.51 -17.59
C SER A 4 17.31 -7.28 -16.25
N ILE A 5 17.91 -7.68 -15.12
CA ILE A 5 17.33 -7.45 -13.78
C ILE A 5 17.31 -5.96 -13.45
N ASN A 6 18.40 -5.25 -13.74
CA ASN A 6 18.49 -3.81 -13.51
C ASN A 6 17.50 -3.04 -14.40
N LEU A 7 17.33 -3.49 -15.65
CA LEU A 7 16.32 -2.93 -16.56
C LEU A 7 14.88 -3.21 -16.08
N TYR A 8 14.59 -4.40 -15.53
CA TYR A 8 13.27 -4.71 -14.96
C TYR A 8 12.96 -3.89 -13.70
N LEU A 9 13.93 -3.72 -12.81
CA LEU A 9 13.78 -2.90 -11.61
C LEU A 9 13.62 -1.42 -11.96
N THR A 10 14.42 -0.90 -12.89
CA THR A 10 14.29 0.49 -13.37
C THR A 10 13.02 0.71 -14.18
N MET A 11 12.58 -0.24 -15.01
CA MET A 11 11.28 -0.18 -15.69
C MET A 11 10.12 -0.23 -14.68
N SER A 12 10.18 -1.10 -13.67
CA SER A 12 9.19 -1.15 -12.59
C SER A 12 9.17 0.16 -11.80
N PHE A 13 10.34 0.72 -11.50
CA PHE A 13 10.48 2.00 -10.80
C PHE A 13 9.99 3.19 -11.65
N ILE A 14 10.29 3.21 -12.95
CA ILE A 14 9.82 4.24 -13.89
C ILE A 14 8.31 4.09 -14.11
N PHE A 15 7.76 2.89 -14.25
CA PHE A 15 6.32 2.66 -14.40
C PHE A 15 5.57 3.00 -13.11
N TYR A 16 6.14 2.64 -11.96
CA TYR A 16 5.71 3.07 -10.63
C TYR A 16 5.66 4.60 -10.54
N PHE A 17 6.77 5.27 -10.87
CA PHE A 17 6.89 6.73 -10.89
C PHE A 17 5.95 7.40 -11.91
N ARG A 18 5.75 6.80 -13.08
CA ARG A 18 4.79 7.28 -14.09
C ARG A 18 3.35 7.16 -13.59
N SER A 19 3.05 6.16 -12.78
CA SER A 19 1.74 6.02 -12.14
C SER A 19 1.52 7.05 -11.01
N ILE A 20 2.58 7.57 -10.38
CA ILE A 20 2.51 8.67 -9.39
C ILE A 20 2.09 10.00 -10.05
N LYS A 21 2.31 10.18 -11.36
CA LYS A 21 1.90 11.39 -12.09
C LYS A 21 0.44 11.39 -12.57
N ASN A 22 -0.29 10.28 -12.45
CA ASN A 22 -1.74 10.28 -12.62
C ASN A 22 -2.38 10.60 -11.27
N SER A 23 -3.46 11.39 -11.27
CA SER A 23 -4.23 11.87 -10.11
C SER A 23 -4.83 10.75 -9.25
N LYS A 24 -4.01 9.89 -8.66
CA LYS A 24 -4.47 8.89 -7.71
C LYS A 24 -4.95 9.63 -6.48
N LYS A 25 -6.12 9.25 -5.97
CA LYS A 25 -6.71 9.88 -4.79
C LYS A 25 -5.80 9.61 -3.61
N LYS A 26 -5.29 10.67 -2.98
CA LYS A 26 -4.50 10.56 -1.75
C LYS A 26 -5.36 9.96 -0.65
N CYS A 27 -4.75 9.28 0.30
CA CYS A 27 -5.45 8.76 1.45
C CYS A 27 -4.56 8.67 2.68
N ASN A 28 -5.18 8.75 3.84
CA ASN A 28 -4.56 8.45 5.13
C ASN A 28 -5.04 7.07 5.61
N LEU A 29 -4.11 6.29 6.15
CA LEU A 29 -4.39 5.01 6.79
C LEU A 29 -4.51 5.23 8.29
N LEU A 30 -5.64 4.83 8.87
CA LEU A 30 -5.87 4.85 10.30
C LEU A 30 -5.42 3.54 10.94
N ASP A 31 -4.91 3.66 12.16
CA ASP A 31 -4.45 2.56 13.00
C ASP A 31 -5.49 1.44 13.15
N ILE A 32 -5.02 0.20 13.06
CA ILE A 32 -5.87 -0.99 13.06
C ILE A 32 -6.57 -1.19 14.40
N SER A 33 -5.94 -0.82 15.52
CA SER A 33 -6.52 -1.00 16.86
C SER A 33 -7.73 -0.10 17.11
N GLY A 34 -7.92 0.94 16.29
CA GLY A 34 -9.00 1.91 16.46
C GLY A 34 -8.61 3.13 17.28
N SER A 35 -7.31 3.35 17.54
CA SER A 35 -6.82 4.56 18.21
C SER A 35 -7.10 5.87 17.45
N GLY A 36 -7.50 5.80 16.18
CA GLY A 36 -7.79 6.96 15.33
C GLY A 36 -6.54 7.67 14.82
N LYS A 37 -5.34 7.21 15.21
CA LYS A 37 -4.07 7.75 14.72
C LYS A 37 -3.88 7.45 13.24
N ILE A 38 -3.31 8.40 12.51
CA ILE A 38 -2.82 8.17 11.16
C ILE A 38 -1.49 7.43 11.29
N VAL A 39 -1.40 6.25 10.69
CA VAL A 39 -0.17 5.42 10.71
C VAL A 39 0.64 5.59 9.43
N ALA A 40 0.00 5.98 8.33
CA ALA A 40 0.67 6.24 7.06
C ALA A 40 -0.15 7.14 6.14
N GLU A 41 0.57 7.83 5.26
CA GLU A 41 0.05 8.49 4.08
C GLU A 41 0.25 7.60 2.85
N GLY A 42 -0.70 7.68 1.92
CA GLY A 42 -0.75 6.78 0.79
C GLY A 42 -1.59 7.29 -0.38
N HIS A 43 -1.77 6.42 -1.36
CA HIS A 43 -2.74 6.58 -2.44
C HIS A 43 -3.69 5.41 -2.51
N TRP A 44 -4.97 5.71 -2.70
CA TRP A 44 -5.98 4.70 -2.99
C TRP A 44 -5.71 4.04 -4.35
N SER A 45 -5.83 2.72 -4.42
CA SER A 45 -5.66 1.95 -5.66
C SER A 45 -6.92 1.24 -6.14
N SER A 46 -7.64 0.54 -5.27
CA SER A 46 -8.83 -0.23 -5.67
C SER A 46 -9.68 -0.64 -4.45
N SER A 47 -10.96 -0.92 -4.68
CA SER A 47 -11.88 -1.55 -3.74
C SER A 47 -12.56 -2.81 -4.32
N ASP A 48 -12.10 -3.31 -5.47
CA ASP A 48 -12.58 -4.56 -6.06
C ASP A 48 -12.09 -5.74 -5.22
N PRO A 49 -12.98 -6.59 -4.66
CA PRO A 49 -12.59 -7.73 -3.83
C PRO A 49 -11.72 -8.77 -4.56
N ASN A 50 -11.78 -8.85 -5.89
CA ASN A 50 -10.97 -9.77 -6.68
C ASN A 50 -9.59 -9.21 -7.02
N GLN A 51 -9.35 -7.92 -6.74
CA GLN A 51 -8.06 -7.31 -6.98
C GLN A 51 -6.99 -7.98 -6.11
N LEU A 52 -5.86 -8.36 -6.71
CA LEU A 52 -4.76 -8.98 -5.98
C LEU A 52 -3.91 -7.96 -5.21
N VAL A 53 -3.51 -8.35 -4.00
CA VAL A 53 -2.48 -7.76 -3.16
C VAL A 53 -1.51 -8.88 -2.81
N HIS A 54 -0.26 -8.80 -3.29
CA HIS A 54 0.74 -9.87 -3.11
C HIS A 54 0.18 -11.26 -3.49
N PHE A 55 -0.46 -11.36 -4.66
CA PHE A 55 -1.08 -12.58 -5.20
C PHE A 55 -2.29 -13.13 -4.44
N VAL A 56 -2.72 -12.47 -3.36
CA VAL A 56 -3.93 -12.83 -2.59
C VAL A 56 -5.07 -11.88 -2.95
N PRO A 57 -6.31 -12.37 -3.21
CA PRO A 57 -7.46 -11.51 -3.40
C PRO A 57 -7.71 -10.58 -2.20
N LEU A 58 -8.03 -9.32 -2.48
CA LEU A 58 -8.27 -8.29 -1.47
C LEU A 58 -9.40 -8.69 -0.50
N GLY A 59 -10.47 -9.25 -1.04
CA GLY A 59 -11.67 -9.63 -0.30
C GLY A 59 -12.59 -8.43 0.01
N PRO A 60 -13.78 -8.69 0.56
CA PRO A 60 -14.77 -7.65 0.87
C PRO A 60 -14.29 -6.74 2.00
N ASN A 61 -14.86 -5.52 2.05
CA ASN A 61 -14.61 -4.52 3.10
C ASN A 61 -13.15 -4.05 3.23
N ALA A 62 -12.33 -4.31 2.22
CA ALA A 62 -10.93 -3.91 2.17
C ALA A 62 -10.67 -2.97 0.99
N MET A 63 -9.63 -2.17 1.11
CA MET A 63 -9.10 -1.34 0.03
C MET A 63 -7.65 -1.71 -0.21
N ARG A 64 -7.27 -1.74 -1.49
CA ARG A 64 -5.86 -1.77 -1.87
C ARG A 64 -5.34 -0.35 -1.88
N VAL A 65 -4.28 -0.10 -1.12
CA VAL A 65 -3.66 1.21 -0.96
C VAL A 65 -2.15 1.10 -1.15
N TRP A 66 -1.54 2.10 -1.77
CA TRP A 66 -0.09 2.28 -1.77
C TRP A 66 0.31 3.02 -0.50
N VAL A 67 1.39 2.60 0.14
CA VAL A 67 1.99 3.34 1.26
C VAL A 67 3.15 4.17 0.72
N ASP A 68 3.04 5.49 0.82
CA ASP A 68 4.09 6.40 0.34
C ASP A 68 5.00 6.83 1.47
N MET A 69 4.42 7.22 2.61
CA MET A 69 5.17 7.78 3.74
C MET A 69 4.63 7.23 5.07
N PRO A 70 5.50 6.65 5.92
CA PRO A 70 5.10 6.15 7.23
C PRO A 70 4.96 7.32 8.22
N SER A 71 3.83 7.40 8.92
CA SER A 71 3.65 8.35 10.03
C SER A 71 4.00 7.70 11.37
N ILE A 72 3.69 6.41 11.52
CA ILE A 72 4.07 5.56 12.65
C ILE A 72 4.73 4.30 12.07
N PRO A 73 6.06 4.31 11.86
CA PRO A 73 6.78 3.24 11.14
C PRO A 73 6.55 1.83 11.68
N ASP A 74 6.50 1.66 13.00
CA ASP A 74 6.37 0.36 13.67
C ASP A 74 4.91 -0.06 13.90
N ALA A 75 3.92 0.69 13.39
CA ALA A 75 2.53 0.26 13.46
C ALA A 75 2.33 -1.03 12.64
N LEU A 76 1.61 -1.99 13.21
CA LEU A 76 1.39 -3.30 12.60
C LEU A 76 0.48 -3.23 11.38
N LEU A 77 0.76 -4.05 10.38
CA LEU A 77 -0.13 -4.22 9.24
C LEU A 77 -1.39 -4.99 9.64
N TRP A 78 -2.51 -4.72 8.96
CA TRP A 78 -3.75 -5.46 9.19
C TRP A 78 -3.65 -6.94 8.80
N ARG A 79 -2.86 -7.23 7.76
CA ARG A 79 -2.60 -8.58 7.25
C ARG A 79 -1.09 -8.73 7.01
N PRO A 80 -0.29 -8.99 8.07
CA PRO A 80 1.15 -9.13 7.94
C PRO A 80 1.51 -10.41 7.18
N THR A 81 2.69 -10.41 6.57
CA THR A 81 3.32 -11.57 5.94
C THR A 81 4.71 -11.77 6.56
N SER A 82 5.42 -12.82 6.18
CA SER A 82 6.83 -13.01 6.58
C SER A 82 7.78 -11.92 6.07
N GLU A 83 7.37 -11.16 5.05
CA GLU A 83 8.17 -10.09 4.45
C GLU A 83 7.71 -8.69 4.87
N LEU A 84 6.44 -8.54 5.27
CA LEU A 84 5.82 -7.26 5.60
C LEU A 84 5.10 -7.37 6.95
N GLU A 85 5.68 -6.81 8.00
CA GLU A 85 5.11 -6.88 9.35
C GLU A 85 4.51 -5.55 9.79
N CYS A 86 5.21 -4.44 9.49
CA CYS A 86 4.82 -3.10 9.92
C CYS A 86 4.81 -2.08 8.77
N ILE A 87 4.32 -0.88 9.05
CA ILE A 87 4.10 0.17 8.05
C ILE A 87 5.38 0.55 7.30
N LYS A 88 6.55 0.56 7.96
CA LYS A 88 7.82 0.90 7.30
C LYS A 88 8.22 -0.13 6.23
N ASP A 89 7.85 -1.40 6.43
CA ASP A 89 8.13 -2.47 5.47
C ASP A 89 7.23 -2.32 4.23
N ALA A 90 6.04 -1.73 4.40
CA ALA A 90 5.06 -1.54 3.35
C ALA A 90 5.32 -0.34 2.43
N VAL A 91 6.30 0.51 2.73
CA VAL A 91 6.61 1.72 1.94
C VAL A 91 6.99 1.33 0.51
N GLY A 92 6.32 1.95 -0.47
CA GLY A 92 6.56 1.69 -1.88
C GLY A 92 5.95 0.40 -2.41
N THR A 93 5.06 -0.25 -1.65
CA THR A 93 4.22 -1.37 -2.12
C THR A 93 2.72 -1.12 -1.87
N THR A 94 1.87 -2.00 -2.39
CA THR A 94 0.45 -2.04 -2.06
C THR A 94 0.15 -2.97 -0.91
N ILE A 95 -0.71 -2.55 0.01
CA ILE A 95 -1.23 -3.40 1.08
C ILE A 95 -2.76 -3.42 1.05
N ALA A 96 -3.34 -4.42 1.72
CA ALA A 96 -4.76 -4.46 2.02
C ALA A 96 -5.01 -3.74 3.34
N TRP A 97 -5.96 -2.80 3.34
CA TRP A 97 -6.37 -2.08 4.55
C TRP A 97 -7.89 -2.12 4.74
N PRO A 98 -8.42 -2.09 5.98
CA PRO A 98 -9.86 -2.01 6.20
C PRO A 98 -10.43 -0.74 5.56
N SER A 99 -11.48 -0.88 4.76
CA SER A 99 -12.14 0.25 4.08
C SER A 99 -12.53 1.38 5.04
N LYS A 100 -13.06 1.05 6.22
CA LYS A 100 -13.43 2.01 7.27
C LYS A 100 -12.24 2.74 7.91
N LYS A 101 -11.01 2.30 7.64
CA LYS A 101 -9.75 2.87 8.15
C LYS A 101 -8.92 3.51 7.05
N VAL A 102 -9.49 3.71 5.87
CA VAL A 102 -8.89 4.49 4.80
C VAL A 102 -9.68 5.78 4.65
N VAL A 103 -9.03 6.91 4.86
CA VAL A 103 -9.61 8.25 4.68
C VAL A 103 -9.08 8.80 3.37
N VAL A 104 -9.92 8.82 2.33
CA VAL A 104 -9.57 9.41 1.03
C VAL A 104 -9.64 10.94 1.15
N LEU A 105 -8.63 11.64 0.62
CA LEU A 105 -8.47 13.09 0.66
C LEU A 105 -8.86 13.76 -0.65
#